data_AF-A0A9P6EIX7-F1
#
_entry.id   AF-A0A9P6EIX7-F1
#
_cell.length_a   1.000
_cell.length_b   1.000
_cell.length_c   1.000
_cell.angle_alpha   90.00
_cell.angle_beta   90.00
_cell.angle_gamma   90.00
#
_symmetry.space_group_name_H-M   'P 1'
#
loop_
_entity.id
_entity.type
_entity.pdbx_description
1 polymer ?
#
loop_
_entity_poly.entity_id
_entity_poly.type
_entity_poly.pdbx_seq_one_letter_code
_entity_poly.pdbx_strand_id
1 'polypeptide(L)'
;MPYAAHEIYFIDPHSDDMDLCHLLQTMKLEVSNPEKTSENVVHILPTPNIVADEVMEEDRTYQPDTVDPQLASSNSDTREEGSFGCGYLRAVRHQMDWGEYPTTGGEYLDAIFTHREILYAQPSAHQECARAFSDIATLLQKRAWRADREADPEAVAAFNHEAWVIASTLSPTQNSADSHRVQSQSVCVMMPMM
;
A
#
# COMPACT_ATOMS: atom_id res chain seq x y z
N MET A 1 15.78 -55.86 -27.86
CA MET A 1 15.12 -54.56 -27.67
C MET A 1 13.70 -54.81 -27.16
N PRO A 2 13.45 -54.90 -25.84
CA PRO A 2 12.09 -54.94 -25.31
C PRO A 2 11.58 -53.52 -25.01
N TYR A 3 10.35 -53.24 -25.43
CA TYR A 3 9.61 -52.01 -25.16
C TYR A 3 9.14 -52.01 -23.69
N ALA A 4 9.49 -50.96 -22.94
CA ALA A 4 8.97 -50.70 -21.61
C ALA A 4 7.62 -49.96 -21.72
N ALA A 5 6.57 -50.53 -21.14
CA ALA A 5 5.28 -49.88 -20.97
C ALA A 5 5.36 -48.89 -19.80
N HIS A 6 5.09 -47.62 -20.06
CA HIS A 6 4.86 -46.61 -19.03
C HIS A 6 3.39 -46.69 -18.59
N GLU A 7 3.16 -47.12 -17.35
CA GLU A 7 1.87 -46.96 -16.69
C GLU A 7 1.71 -45.50 -16.26
N ILE A 8 0.66 -44.85 -16.78
CA ILE A 8 0.25 -43.49 -16.42
C ILE A 8 -0.71 -43.63 -15.24
N TYR A 9 -0.28 -43.20 -14.06
CA TYR A 9 -1.15 -43.05 -12.91
C TYR A 9 -2.05 -41.82 -13.12
N PHE A 10 -3.35 -42.06 -13.30
CA PHE A 10 -4.38 -41.04 -13.19
C PHE A 10 -4.45 -40.59 -11.73
N ILE A 11 -4.14 -39.33 -11.48
CA ILE A 11 -4.42 -38.66 -10.20
C ILE A 11 -5.88 -38.22 -10.27
N ASP A 12 -6.73 -38.81 -9.44
CA ASP A 12 -8.12 -38.38 -9.23
C ASP A 12 -8.13 -36.94 -8.69
N PRO A 13 -8.78 -35.98 -9.37
CA PRO A 13 -8.91 -34.62 -8.90
C PRO A 13 -10.30 -34.46 -8.29
N HIS A 14 -10.54 -35.02 -7.11
CA HIS A 14 -11.76 -34.69 -6.38
C HIS A 14 -11.56 -34.74 -4.87
N SER A 15 -12.10 -33.70 -4.23
CA SER A 15 -12.47 -33.63 -2.83
C SER A 15 -11.50 -32.91 -1.90
N ASP A 16 -11.18 -31.65 -2.20
CA ASP A 16 -11.03 -30.63 -1.17
C ASP A 16 -11.91 -29.41 -1.53
N ASP A 17 -13.15 -29.67 -1.97
CA ASP A 17 -14.19 -28.64 -1.92
C ASP A 17 -14.58 -28.46 -0.45
N MET A 18 -13.86 -27.57 0.24
CA MET A 18 -14.35 -27.03 1.50
C MET A 18 -15.72 -26.43 1.21
N ASP A 19 -16.76 -27.06 1.76
CA ASP A 19 -18.15 -26.71 1.53
C ASP A 19 -18.40 -25.29 2.06
N LEU A 20 -18.27 -24.31 1.15
CA LEU A 20 -18.33 -22.88 1.44
C LEU A 20 -19.68 -22.52 2.09
N CYS A 21 -20.73 -23.27 1.75
CA CYS A 21 -22.05 -23.14 2.35
C CYS A 21 -22.04 -23.50 3.84
N HIS A 22 -21.30 -24.54 4.23
CA HIS A 22 -21.15 -24.94 5.62
C HIS A 22 -20.34 -23.92 6.42
N LEU A 23 -19.30 -23.32 5.82
CA LEU A 23 -18.52 -22.25 6.46
C LEU A 23 -19.36 -20.99 6.70
N LEU A 24 -20.12 -20.54 5.69
CA LEU A 24 -21.02 -19.38 5.81
C LEU A 24 -22.13 -19.60 6.85
N GLN A 25 -22.62 -20.82 7.01
CA GLN A 25 -23.60 -21.16 8.05
C GLN A 25 -23.03 -21.15 9.46
N THR A 26 -21.73 -21.44 9.62
CA THR A 26 -21.06 -21.33 10.93
C THR A 26 -20.77 -19.89 11.35
N MET A 27 -20.70 -18.95 10.40
CA MET A 27 -20.56 -17.52 10.69
C MET A 27 -21.92 -16.86 10.93
N LYS A 28 -22.65 -17.31 11.95
CA LYS A 28 -23.77 -16.54 12.49
C LYS A 28 -23.23 -15.30 13.20
N LEU A 29 -23.21 -14.18 12.49
CA LEU A 29 -23.06 -12.86 13.10
C LEU A 29 -24.31 -12.60 13.94
N GLU A 30 -24.18 -12.68 15.26
CA GLU A 30 -25.21 -12.13 16.14
C GLU A 30 -25.24 -10.62 15.93
N VAL A 31 -26.24 -10.17 15.18
CA VAL A 31 -26.56 -8.75 15.04
C VAL A 31 -27.07 -8.28 16.38
N SER A 32 -26.16 -7.77 17.22
CA SER A 32 -26.53 -6.97 18.38
C SER A 32 -27.16 -5.68 17.87
N ASN A 33 -28.49 -5.59 17.94
CA ASN A 33 -29.25 -4.37 17.67
C ASN A 33 -28.70 -3.20 18.51
N PRO A 34 -28.23 -2.09 17.90
CA PRO A 34 -28.12 -0.84 18.63
C PRO A 34 -29.51 -0.19 18.68
N GLU A 35 -30.18 -0.34 19.82
CA GLU A 35 -31.31 0.53 20.15
C GLU A 35 -30.82 1.97 20.36
N LYS A 36 -31.35 2.85 19.51
CA LYS A 36 -31.88 4.20 19.82
C LYS A 36 -30.95 5.33 20.27
N THR A 37 -31.19 6.46 19.58
CA THR A 37 -31.15 7.87 20.04
C THR A 37 -29.75 8.44 20.30
N SER A 38 -29.34 9.59 19.75
CA SER A 38 -30.09 10.80 19.47
C SER A 38 -29.46 11.62 18.34
N GLU A 39 -30.32 12.28 17.59
CA GLU A 39 -30.06 13.36 16.64
C GLU A 39 -29.16 14.44 17.26
N ASN A 40 -28.11 14.83 16.54
CA ASN A 40 -27.41 16.09 16.80
C ASN A 40 -27.42 16.91 15.51
N VAL A 41 -28.45 17.74 15.40
CA VAL A 41 -28.65 18.72 14.34
C VAL A 41 -27.62 19.84 14.56
N VAL A 42 -26.54 19.82 13.78
CA VAL A 42 -25.66 20.99 13.67
C VAL A 42 -26.29 21.94 12.67
N HIS A 43 -26.86 23.03 13.20
CA HIS A 43 -27.30 24.17 12.41
C HIS A 43 -26.12 24.77 11.63
N ILE A 44 -26.14 24.58 10.32
CA ILE A 44 -25.38 25.37 9.36
C ILE A 44 -26.22 26.61 9.04
N LEU A 45 -25.65 27.79 9.23
CA LEU A 45 -26.06 29.03 8.55
C LEU A 45 -24.86 30.01 8.54
N PRO A 46 -24.84 31.06 7.71
CA PRO A 46 -24.12 31.08 6.46
C PRO A 46 -23.09 32.22 6.38
N THR A 47 -22.27 32.15 5.33
CA THR A 47 -21.34 33.17 4.83
C THR A 47 -21.96 34.57 4.73
N PRO A 48 -21.12 35.62 4.90
CA PRO A 48 -21.03 36.70 3.92
C PRO A 48 -19.56 36.92 3.53
N ASN A 49 -19.13 36.66 2.30
CA ASN A 49 -19.32 37.42 1.06
C ASN A 49 -18.58 38.79 1.05
N ILE A 50 -17.84 39.03 -0.04
CA ILE A 50 -17.58 40.33 -0.73
C ILE A 50 -16.17 40.96 -0.61
N VAL A 51 -15.44 40.83 -1.76
CA VAL A 51 -14.50 41.75 -2.50
C VAL A 51 -13.26 42.31 -1.78
N ALA A 52 -12.13 42.62 -2.40
CA ALA A 52 -11.75 42.97 -3.78
C ALA A 52 -10.27 42.53 -3.99
N ASP A 53 -9.87 42.05 -5.16
CA ASP A 53 -9.20 42.83 -6.23
C ASP A 53 -8.10 43.77 -5.73
N GLU A 54 -6.84 43.41 -5.97
CA GLU A 54 -5.77 44.35 -6.32
C GLU A 54 -4.55 43.59 -6.87
N VAL A 55 -4.42 43.63 -8.19
CA VAL A 55 -3.21 43.40 -8.96
C VAL A 55 -2.20 44.49 -8.63
N MET A 56 -0.97 44.11 -8.29
CA MET A 56 0.24 44.91 -8.60
C MET A 56 1.39 43.95 -8.94
N GLU A 57 1.59 43.72 -10.24
CA GLU A 57 2.88 43.33 -10.81
C GLU A 57 3.82 44.53 -10.78
N GLU A 58 5.09 44.29 -10.41
CA GLU A 58 6.34 45.02 -10.73
C GLU A 58 7.36 44.65 -9.63
N ASP A 59 8.67 44.49 -9.81
CA ASP A 59 9.62 44.58 -10.91
C ASP A 59 10.98 44.14 -10.26
N ARG A 60 11.97 43.84 -11.10
CA ARG A 60 13.44 43.85 -10.81
C ARG A 60 14.07 42.63 -10.16
N THR A 61 14.51 41.74 -11.05
CA THR A 61 15.93 41.40 -11.26
C THR A 61 16.85 41.62 -10.05
N TYR A 62 16.99 40.60 -9.22
CA TYR A 62 18.08 40.50 -8.26
C TYR A 62 18.95 39.29 -8.63
N GLN A 63 20.08 39.56 -9.29
CA GLN A 63 21.18 38.60 -9.39
C GLN A 63 22.17 38.88 -8.27
N PRO A 64 22.42 37.92 -7.38
CA PRO A 64 23.69 37.81 -6.70
C PRO A 64 24.60 36.84 -7.46
N ASP A 65 25.64 37.38 -8.07
CA ASP A 65 26.86 36.64 -8.40
C ASP A 65 27.53 36.11 -7.13
N THR A 66 28.36 35.08 -7.30
CA THR A 66 29.21 34.35 -6.32
C THR A 66 28.48 33.16 -5.67
N VAL A 67 28.82 31.90 -5.95
CA VAL A 67 30.12 31.24 -5.76
C VAL A 67 30.18 29.89 -6.53
N ASP A 68 31.38 29.53 -6.99
CA ASP A 68 31.78 28.21 -7.49
C ASP A 68 31.33 27.04 -6.57
N PRO A 69 30.91 25.91 -7.15
CA PRO A 69 31.23 24.61 -6.59
C PRO A 69 32.03 23.79 -7.60
N GLN A 70 33.35 23.96 -7.55
CA GLN A 70 34.24 22.91 -8.00
C GLN A 70 34.17 21.71 -7.04
N LEU A 71 33.96 20.53 -7.63
CA LEU A 71 34.33 19.20 -7.13
C LEU A 71 33.46 18.59 -6.03
N ALA A 72 32.30 18.07 -6.43
CA ALA A 72 31.82 16.79 -5.92
C ALA A 72 31.90 15.76 -7.06
N SER A 73 33.02 15.05 -7.16
CA SER A 73 33.00 13.71 -7.75
C SER A 73 32.12 12.84 -6.85
N SER A 74 30.91 12.56 -7.29
CA SER A 74 30.14 11.43 -6.80
C SER A 74 29.56 10.73 -8.00
N ASN A 75 29.93 9.47 -8.11
CA ASN A 75 29.59 8.52 -9.16
C ASN A 75 28.22 8.84 -9.78
N SER A 76 28.22 9.02 -11.11
CA SER A 76 27.04 8.88 -11.94
C SER A 76 26.61 7.41 -11.93
N ASP A 77 26.20 6.91 -10.77
CA ASP A 77 25.12 5.95 -10.72
C ASP A 77 23.88 6.80 -10.96
N THR A 78 23.06 6.43 -11.93
CA THR A 78 21.71 6.99 -12.08
C THR A 78 20.91 6.60 -10.83
N ARG A 79 21.17 7.26 -9.69
CA ARG A 79 20.29 7.24 -8.54
C ARG A 79 19.01 7.87 -9.05
N GLU A 80 17.98 7.06 -9.26
CA GLU A 80 16.60 7.55 -9.36
C GLU A 80 16.40 8.51 -8.18
N GLU A 81 16.46 9.81 -8.45
CA GLU A 81 16.36 10.84 -7.43
C GLU A 81 14.98 10.73 -6.77
N GLY A 82 14.94 10.19 -5.55
CA GLY A 82 13.86 10.44 -4.59
C GLY A 82 12.66 9.49 -4.62
N SER A 83 12.67 8.38 -5.34
CA SER A 83 11.54 7.43 -5.31
C SER A 83 11.72 6.31 -4.28
N PHE A 84 11.06 6.47 -3.12
CA PHE A 84 10.93 5.40 -2.11
C PHE A 84 10.05 4.25 -2.60
N GLY A 85 10.27 3.06 -2.02
CA GLY A 85 9.43 1.88 -2.24
C GLY A 85 10.07 0.82 -3.14
N CYS A 86 9.39 -0.33 -3.26
CA CYS A 86 9.82 -1.41 -4.14
C CYS A 86 9.62 -1.03 -5.62
N GLY A 87 10.29 -1.75 -6.52
CA GLY A 87 10.23 -1.47 -7.96
C GLY A 87 8.80 -1.45 -8.53
N TYR A 88 7.90 -2.26 -7.96
CA TYR A 88 6.49 -2.25 -8.30
C TYR A 88 5.80 -0.92 -7.95
N LEU A 89 5.92 -0.45 -6.71
CA LEU A 89 5.33 0.82 -6.29
C LEU A 89 5.93 2.02 -7.03
N ARG A 90 7.21 1.95 -7.38
CA ARG A 90 7.85 2.97 -8.23
C ARG A 90 7.21 3.02 -9.61
N ALA A 91 6.95 1.87 -10.23
CA ALA A 91 6.27 1.82 -11.53
C ALA A 91 4.83 2.34 -11.46
N VAL A 92 4.09 1.99 -10.39
CA VAL A 92 2.73 2.50 -10.14
C VAL A 92 2.75 4.04 -9.98
N ARG A 93 3.65 4.56 -9.14
CA ARG A 93 3.81 6.01 -8.93
C ARG A 93 4.13 6.73 -10.23
N HIS A 94 5.05 6.19 -11.04
CA HIS A 94 5.39 6.76 -12.33
C HIS A 94 4.16 6.87 -13.24
N GLN A 95 3.36 5.81 -13.38
CA GLN A 95 2.10 5.86 -14.15
C GLN A 95 1.13 6.92 -13.62
N MET A 96 1.08 7.12 -12.29
CA MET A 96 0.27 8.19 -11.71
C MET A 96 0.81 9.57 -12.08
N ASP A 97 2.12 9.79 -12.05
CA ASP A 97 2.75 11.07 -12.39
C ASP A 97 2.47 11.47 -13.85
N TRP A 98 2.45 10.52 -14.79
CA TRP A 98 2.06 10.75 -16.19
C TRP A 98 0.55 10.92 -16.39
N GLY A 99 -0.26 10.70 -15.35
CA GLY A 99 -1.72 10.77 -15.42
C GLY A 99 -2.35 9.64 -16.23
N GLU A 100 -1.59 8.60 -16.55
CA GLU A 100 -2.01 7.42 -17.31
C GLU A 100 -2.62 6.33 -16.42
N TYR A 101 -2.42 6.43 -15.10
CA TYR A 101 -2.95 5.44 -14.16
C TYR A 101 -4.49 5.43 -14.19
N PRO A 102 -5.12 4.30 -14.55
CA PRO A 102 -6.57 4.19 -14.59
C PRO A 102 -7.14 4.29 -13.17
N THR A 103 -8.24 5.03 -13.05
CA THR A 103 -8.93 5.31 -11.77
C THR A 103 -10.34 4.70 -11.75
N THR A 104 -10.72 4.02 -12.83
CA THR A 104 -12.05 3.45 -13.06
C THR A 104 -11.91 1.95 -13.34
N GLY A 105 -12.08 1.11 -12.32
CA GLY A 105 -11.90 -0.33 -12.48
C GLY A 105 -11.35 -1.05 -11.26
N GLY A 106 -10.91 -0.32 -10.23
CA GLY A 106 -10.38 -0.91 -9.00
C GLY A 106 -8.85 -1.09 -9.03
N GLU A 107 -8.16 -0.44 -9.95
CA GLU A 107 -6.73 -0.59 -10.18
C GLU A 107 -5.90 -0.09 -8.98
N TYR A 108 -6.44 0.79 -8.15
CA TYR A 108 -5.85 1.11 -6.85
C TYR A 108 -5.83 -0.10 -5.90
N LEU A 109 -6.90 -0.88 -5.87
CA LEU A 109 -6.99 -2.11 -5.07
C LEU A 109 -6.10 -3.20 -5.65
N ASP A 110 -6.07 -3.35 -6.96
CA ASP A 110 -5.16 -4.30 -7.63
C ASP A 110 -3.71 -3.97 -7.29
N ALA A 111 -3.34 -2.69 -7.23
CA ALA A 111 -1.99 -2.31 -6.81
C ALA A 111 -1.70 -2.65 -5.34
N ILE A 112 -2.66 -2.46 -4.46
CA ILE A 112 -2.53 -2.84 -3.05
C ILE A 112 -2.36 -4.36 -2.92
N PHE A 113 -3.20 -5.14 -3.59
CA PHE A 113 -3.15 -6.61 -3.51
C PHE A 113 -1.89 -7.17 -4.15
N THR A 114 -1.53 -6.70 -5.33
CA THR A 114 -0.28 -7.09 -6.00
C THR A 114 0.93 -6.75 -5.12
N HIS A 115 0.94 -5.55 -4.51
CA HIS A 115 1.99 -5.19 -3.55
C HIS A 115 2.04 -6.14 -2.35
N ARG A 116 0.90 -6.52 -1.78
CA ARG A 116 0.87 -7.46 -0.65
C ARG A 116 1.43 -8.83 -1.04
N GLU A 117 1.10 -9.33 -2.22
CA GLU A 117 1.63 -10.61 -2.71
C GLU A 117 3.16 -10.60 -2.83
N ILE A 118 3.73 -9.56 -3.46
CA ILE A 118 5.19 -9.41 -3.58
C ILE A 118 5.86 -9.15 -2.23
N LEU A 119 5.18 -8.46 -1.30
CA LEU A 119 5.66 -8.23 0.05
C LEU A 119 5.80 -9.56 0.80
N TYR A 120 4.79 -10.44 0.73
CA TYR A 120 4.85 -11.75 1.37
C TYR A 120 5.92 -12.65 0.77
N ALA A 121 6.20 -12.53 -0.54
CA ALA A 121 7.27 -13.26 -1.18
C ALA A 121 8.67 -12.81 -0.72
N GLN A 122 8.89 -11.51 -0.52
CA GLN A 122 10.20 -10.97 -0.13
C GLN A 122 10.08 -9.73 0.81
N PRO A 123 9.84 -9.94 2.13
CA PRO A 123 9.60 -8.82 3.05
C PRO A 123 10.79 -7.86 3.20
N SER A 124 12.03 -8.37 3.11
CA SER A 124 13.24 -7.55 3.29
C SER A 124 13.43 -6.49 2.20
N ALA A 125 12.84 -6.67 1.03
CA ALA A 125 12.91 -5.71 -0.08
C ALA A 125 11.90 -4.54 0.06
N HIS A 126 11.08 -4.52 1.11
CA HIS A 126 9.93 -3.61 1.22
C HIS A 126 10.04 -2.61 2.39
N GLN A 127 11.24 -2.39 2.95
CA GLN A 127 11.47 -1.50 4.10
C GLN A 127 11.00 -0.05 3.87
N GLU A 128 11.07 0.42 2.62
CA GLU A 128 10.66 1.78 2.25
C GLU A 128 9.22 1.88 1.71
N CYS A 129 8.49 0.76 1.63
CA CYS A 129 7.17 0.74 1.00
C CYS A 129 6.12 1.48 1.83
N ALA A 130 6.23 1.49 3.16
CA ALA A 130 5.35 2.30 4.00
C ALA A 130 5.41 3.79 3.61
N ARG A 131 6.62 4.32 3.38
CA ARG A 131 6.81 5.70 2.93
C ARG A 131 6.29 5.92 1.51
N ALA A 132 6.55 4.98 0.60
CA ALA A 132 6.07 5.07 -0.77
C ALA A 132 4.53 5.13 -0.87
N PHE A 133 3.83 4.35 -0.04
CA PHE A 133 2.37 4.41 0.04
C PHE A 133 1.86 5.74 0.58
N SER A 134 2.48 6.28 1.64
CA SER A 134 2.15 7.61 2.13
C SER A 134 2.37 8.68 1.06
N ASP A 135 3.46 8.59 0.31
CA ASP A 135 3.74 9.52 -0.80
C ASP A 135 2.65 9.43 -1.87
N ILE A 136 2.25 8.22 -2.29
CA ILE A 136 1.15 8.01 -3.25
C ILE A 136 -0.16 8.61 -2.72
N ALA A 137 -0.49 8.38 -1.44
CA ALA A 137 -1.68 8.96 -0.82
C ALA A 137 -1.64 10.50 -0.86
N THR A 138 -0.50 11.11 -0.55
CA THR A 138 -0.36 12.58 -0.63
C THR A 138 -0.46 13.11 -2.06
N LEU A 139 0.02 12.34 -3.04
CA LEU A 139 -0.08 12.68 -4.46
C LEU A 139 -1.54 12.71 -4.91
N LEU A 140 -2.31 11.67 -4.55
CA LEU A 140 -3.74 11.60 -4.86
C LEU A 140 -4.51 12.71 -4.14
N GLN A 141 -4.19 12.99 -2.87
CA GLN A 141 -4.85 14.06 -2.12
C GLN A 141 -4.63 15.46 -2.72
N LYS A 142 -3.47 15.72 -3.31
CA LYS A 142 -3.13 17.02 -3.94
C LYS A 142 -3.68 17.18 -5.35
N ARG A 143 -4.18 16.09 -5.94
CA ARG A 143 -4.60 16.04 -7.33
C ARG A 143 -5.90 16.82 -7.50
N ALA A 144 -6.01 17.57 -8.60
CA ALA A 144 -7.23 18.29 -8.93
C ALA A 144 -8.37 17.29 -9.21
N TRP A 145 -9.55 17.59 -8.65
CA TRP A 145 -10.76 16.81 -8.87
C TRP A 145 -11.09 16.72 -10.36
N ARG A 146 -11.48 15.53 -10.80
CA ARG A 146 -12.05 15.25 -12.12
C ARG A 146 -13.08 14.13 -11.97
N ALA A 147 -14.08 14.11 -12.85
CA ALA A 147 -15.15 13.11 -12.79
C ALA A 147 -14.66 11.65 -12.96
N ASP A 148 -13.53 11.43 -13.65
CA ASP A 148 -12.89 10.12 -13.77
C ASP A 148 -12.15 9.70 -12.49
N ARG A 149 -11.95 10.61 -11.53
CA ARG A 149 -11.13 10.44 -10.32
C ARG A 149 -11.94 10.44 -9.04
N GLU A 150 -13.22 10.06 -9.13
CA GLU A 150 -14.11 10.03 -7.96
C GLU A 150 -13.62 9.03 -6.89
N ALA A 151 -12.81 8.03 -7.26
CA ALA A 151 -12.23 7.04 -6.36
C ALA A 151 -10.94 7.49 -5.65
N ASP A 152 -10.39 8.68 -5.96
CA ASP A 152 -9.16 9.19 -5.34
C ASP A 152 -9.28 9.28 -3.80
N PRO A 153 -10.39 9.76 -3.19
CA PRO A 153 -10.52 9.83 -1.73
C PRO A 153 -10.48 8.47 -1.04
N GLU A 154 -11.17 7.46 -1.58
CA GLU A 154 -11.14 6.09 -1.07
C GLU A 154 -9.76 5.46 -1.23
N ALA A 155 -9.10 5.72 -2.37
CA ALA A 155 -7.73 5.28 -2.62
C ALA A 155 -6.74 5.90 -1.62
N VAL A 156 -6.88 7.19 -1.30
CA VAL A 156 -6.06 7.87 -0.27
C VAL A 156 -6.20 7.16 1.08
N ALA A 157 -7.43 6.81 1.48
CA ALA A 157 -7.66 6.08 2.73
C ALA A 157 -7.02 4.68 2.69
N ALA A 158 -7.20 3.95 1.59
CA ALA A 158 -6.64 2.62 1.41
C ALA A 158 -5.10 2.62 1.43
N PHE A 159 -4.45 3.53 0.69
CA PHE A 159 -2.99 3.62 0.68
C PHE A 159 -2.40 4.05 2.03
N ASN A 160 -3.05 4.97 2.75
CA ASN A 160 -2.63 5.31 4.11
C ASN A 160 -2.77 4.11 5.07
N HIS A 161 -3.84 3.33 4.95
CA HIS A 161 -4.00 2.11 5.72
C HIS A 161 -2.87 1.10 5.42
N GLU A 162 -2.53 0.89 4.15
CA GLU A 162 -1.41 0.03 3.77
C GLU A 162 -0.07 0.51 4.31
N ALA A 163 0.19 1.81 4.26
CA ALA A 163 1.39 2.39 4.85
C ALA A 163 1.51 2.02 6.34
N TRP A 164 0.41 2.11 7.09
CA TRP A 164 0.37 1.74 8.50
C TRP A 164 0.56 0.23 8.73
N VAL A 165 -0.08 -0.62 7.92
CA VAL A 165 0.07 -2.08 8.01
C VAL A 165 1.53 -2.48 7.78
N ILE A 166 2.18 -1.91 6.75
CA ILE A 166 3.58 -2.21 6.43
C ILE A 166 4.50 -1.71 7.55
N ALA A 167 4.30 -0.48 8.04
CA ALA A 167 5.10 0.05 9.14
C ALA A 167 4.99 -0.80 10.41
N SER A 168 3.80 -1.35 10.69
CA SER A 168 3.55 -2.21 11.84
C SER A 168 4.20 -3.59 11.67
N THR A 169 4.07 -4.19 10.49
CA THR A 169 4.58 -5.53 10.19
C THR A 169 6.10 -5.59 10.01
N LEU A 170 6.71 -4.54 9.46
CA LEU A 170 8.16 -4.45 9.23
C LEU A 170 8.91 -3.72 10.34
N SER A 171 8.22 -3.23 11.38
CA SER A 171 8.87 -2.59 12.52
C SER A 171 9.92 -3.54 13.10
N PRO A 172 11.18 -3.08 13.30
CA PRO A 172 12.18 -3.91 13.94
C PRO A 172 11.70 -4.23 15.35
N THR A 173 11.47 -5.50 15.66
CA THR A 173 11.33 -5.93 17.05
C THR A 173 12.62 -5.50 17.76
N GLN A 174 12.52 -4.55 18.68
CA GLN A 174 13.64 -4.17 19.54
C GLN A 174 13.94 -5.30 20.50
N ASN A 175 14.59 -6.35 20.01
CA ASN A 175 15.07 -7.47 20.80
C ASN A 175 16.58 -7.45 20.78
N SER A 176 17.18 -6.60 21.63
CA SER A 176 18.51 -6.82 22.22
C SER A 176 18.80 -5.79 23.31
N ALA A 177 18.36 -6.08 24.54
CA ALA A 177 19.15 -5.90 25.77
C ALA A 177 18.40 -6.50 26.98
N ASP A 178 18.15 -7.81 26.96
CA ASP A 178 18.18 -8.55 28.22
C ASP A 178 18.73 -9.96 27.97
N SER A 179 19.85 -10.21 28.64
CA SER A 179 20.65 -11.41 28.57
C SER A 179 19.91 -12.58 29.22
N HIS A 180 20.04 -13.77 28.63
CA HIS A 180 19.54 -15.07 29.14
C HIS A 180 18.03 -15.29 29.20
N ARG A 181 17.43 -15.85 28.14
CA ARG A 181 16.41 -16.91 28.32
C ARG A 181 16.33 -17.85 27.11
N VAL A 182 17.02 -18.98 27.26
CA VAL A 182 16.70 -20.32 26.75
C VAL A 182 15.72 -20.39 25.57
N GLN A 183 16.30 -20.60 24.38
CA GLN A 183 15.97 -21.67 23.43
C GLN A 183 14.54 -22.23 23.51
N SER A 184 13.70 -21.86 22.55
CA SER A 184 12.57 -22.69 22.12
C SER A 184 12.46 -22.61 20.61
N GLN A 185 13.23 -23.48 19.95
CA GLN A 185 12.95 -23.88 18.59
C GLN A 185 11.67 -24.73 18.62
N SER A 186 10.57 -24.22 18.07
CA SER A 186 9.40 -25.05 17.81
C SER A 186 9.70 -25.94 16.60
N VAL A 187 10.23 -27.13 16.85
CA VAL A 187 10.24 -28.20 15.86
C VAL A 187 8.83 -28.80 15.85
N CYS A 188 8.07 -28.60 14.77
CA CYS A 188 6.86 -29.37 14.54
C CYS A 188 7.25 -30.85 14.37
N VAL A 189 6.98 -31.65 15.40
CA VAL A 189 7.12 -33.11 15.37
C VAL A 189 5.95 -33.67 14.55
N MET A 190 6.24 -34.30 13.42
CA MET A 190 5.27 -35.14 12.72
C MET A 190 4.98 -36.39 13.57
N MET A 191 3.70 -36.64 13.85
CA MET A 191 3.27 -37.88 14.50
C MET A 191 3.20 -39.02 13.48
N PRO A 192 3.65 -40.24 13.83
CA PRO A 192 3.46 -41.41 12.99
C PRO A 192 2.04 -41.97 13.16
N MET A 193 1.41 -42.32 12.05
CA MET A 193 0.13 -43.04 12.02
C MET A 193 0.37 -44.54 12.29
N MET A 194 -0.50 -45.13 13.12
CA MET A 194 -0.68 -46.58 13.26
C MET A 194 -2.08 -46.94 12.79
#